data_AF-A0A6V7I114-F1
#
_entry.id   AF-A0A6V7I114-F1
#
_cell.length_a   1.000
_cell.length_b   1.000
_cell.length_c   1.000
_cell.angle_alpha   90.00
_cell.angle_beta   90.00
_cell.angle_gamma   90.00
#
_symmetry.space_group_name_H-M   'P 1'
#
loop_
_entity.id
_entity.type
_entity.pdbx_description
1 polymer ?
#
loop_
_entity_poly.entity_id
_entity_poly.type
_entity_poly.pdbx_seq_one_letter_code
_entity_poly.pdbx_strand_id
1 'polypeptide(L)'
;DLRFNDIVDLPPGTFHGLHHLDTILLNDNKIRHLKPNTFIGLSNLTILYLYKNRLVSIAPGAFAHLPNLKQLYLHENRLTEIKPATFSNLPKLERLFLQNNRLHRIPADAFENVGPMTRLRLDSNALVCDCDLLWLVERLRETPSETAAVCQGPAEMEGKSITSMSADDFHC
;
A
#
# COMPACT_ATOMS: atom_id res chain seq x y z
N ASP A 1 -3.31 16.71 -13.95
CA ASP A 1 -3.36 16.97 -12.50
C ASP A 1 -4.82 16.96 -12.07
N LEU A 2 -5.19 16.16 -11.07
CA LEU A 2 -6.58 16.03 -10.56
C LEU A 2 -6.66 16.25 -9.04
N ARG A 3 -5.61 16.80 -8.42
CA ARG A 3 -5.57 17.08 -6.97
C ARG A 3 -6.56 18.19 -6.57
N PHE A 4 -6.94 18.22 -5.29
CA PHE A 4 -7.82 19.26 -4.71
C PHE A 4 -9.18 19.40 -5.41
N ASN A 5 -9.80 18.25 -5.71
CA ASN A 5 -11.14 18.19 -6.32
C ASN A 5 -12.11 17.42 -5.40
N ASP A 6 -13.35 17.28 -5.88
CA ASP A 6 -14.40 16.54 -5.20
C ASP A 6 -14.63 15.14 -5.79
N ILE A 7 -13.59 14.52 -6.38
CA ILE A 7 -13.72 13.20 -7.01
C ILE A 7 -14.06 12.16 -5.95
N VAL A 8 -15.18 11.46 -6.13
CA VAL A 8 -15.68 10.44 -5.19
C VAL A 8 -15.45 9.02 -5.70
N ASP A 9 -15.45 8.83 -7.01
CA ASP A 9 -15.29 7.53 -7.66
C ASP A 9 -14.44 7.68 -8.93
N LEU A 10 -13.79 6.60 -9.34
CA LEU A 10 -13.03 6.48 -10.57
C LEU A 10 -13.59 5.29 -11.35
N PRO A 11 -14.57 5.52 -12.24
CA PRO A 11 -15.11 4.47 -13.08
C PRO A 11 -14.00 3.74 -13.87
N PRO A 12 -14.12 2.42 -14.11
CA PRO A 12 -13.19 1.71 -14.98
C PRO A 12 -13.07 2.39 -16.35
N GLY A 13 -11.85 2.54 -16.84
CA GLY A 13 -11.59 3.23 -18.11
C GLY A 13 -11.52 4.75 -18.04
N THR A 14 -11.60 5.37 -16.85
CA THR A 14 -11.43 6.84 -16.67
C THR A 14 -10.15 7.36 -17.35
N PHE A 15 -9.09 6.56 -17.37
CA PHE A 15 -7.79 6.92 -17.95
C PHE A 15 -7.47 6.17 -19.25
N HIS A 16 -8.47 5.60 -19.91
CA HIS A 16 -8.26 4.85 -21.15
C HIS A 16 -7.65 5.74 -22.24
N GLY A 17 -6.67 5.22 -22.97
CA GLY A 17 -5.97 5.94 -24.04
C GLY A 17 -4.80 6.79 -23.56
N LEU A 18 -4.66 7.01 -22.25
CA LEU A 18 -3.60 7.87 -21.68
C LEU A 18 -2.28 7.12 -21.49
N HIS A 19 -1.83 6.38 -22.50
CA HIS A 19 -0.70 5.46 -22.45
C HIS A 19 0.66 6.12 -22.17
N HIS A 20 0.77 7.43 -22.34
CA HIS A 20 1.99 8.19 -22.08
C HIS A 20 2.07 8.78 -20.68
N LEU A 21 1.02 8.64 -19.86
CA LEU A 21 1.06 9.16 -18.49
C LEU A 21 2.11 8.42 -17.66
N ASP A 22 3.00 9.20 -17.06
CA ASP A 22 4.04 8.75 -16.13
C ASP A 22 3.63 9.02 -14.67
N THR A 23 2.83 10.06 -14.44
CA THR A 23 2.42 10.51 -13.11
C THR A 23 0.93 10.86 -13.07
N ILE A 24 0.23 10.38 -12.05
CA ILE A 24 -1.15 10.77 -11.76
C ILE A 24 -1.25 11.35 -10.34
N LEU A 25 -1.93 12.49 -10.27
CA LEU A 25 -2.13 13.28 -9.07
C LEU A 25 -3.62 13.25 -8.72
N LEU A 26 -4.01 12.39 -7.77
CA LEU A 26 -5.39 12.22 -7.28
C LEU A 26 -5.52 12.53 -5.78
N ASN A 27 -4.47 13.08 -5.17
CA ASN A 27 -4.48 13.43 -3.75
C ASN A 27 -5.47 14.55 -3.43
N ASP A 28 -5.85 14.67 -2.16
CA ASP A 28 -6.79 15.70 -1.69
C ASP A 28 -8.13 15.65 -2.45
N ASN A 29 -8.73 14.46 -2.47
CA ASN A 29 -10.04 14.18 -3.07
C ASN A 29 -10.95 13.44 -2.08
N LYS A 30 -12.10 12.93 -2.54
CA LYS A 30 -13.10 12.24 -1.72
C LYS A 30 -13.24 10.76 -2.10
N ILE A 31 -12.24 10.17 -2.75
CA ILE A 31 -12.29 8.80 -3.27
C ILE A 31 -12.39 7.82 -2.11
N ARG A 32 -13.38 6.92 -2.16
CA ARG A 32 -13.66 5.95 -1.08
C ARG A 32 -13.22 4.53 -1.40
N HIS A 33 -13.26 4.15 -2.67
CA HIS A 33 -12.99 2.79 -3.11
C HIS A 33 -12.19 2.83 -4.40
N LEU A 34 -11.22 1.93 -4.54
CA LEU A 34 -10.61 1.62 -5.82
C LEU A 34 -11.13 0.27 -6.30
N LYS A 35 -11.68 0.25 -7.50
CA LYS A 35 -12.23 -0.95 -8.14
C LYS A 35 -11.12 -1.66 -8.92
N PRO A 36 -11.29 -2.96 -9.25
CA PRO A 36 -10.37 -3.63 -10.17
C PRO A 36 -10.27 -2.85 -11.49
N ASN A 37 -9.08 -2.85 -12.09
CA ASN A 37 -8.85 -2.23 -13.39
C ASN A 37 -9.12 -0.71 -13.46
N THR A 38 -9.17 -0.01 -12.32
CA THR A 38 -9.33 1.46 -12.26
C THR A 38 -8.29 2.18 -13.13
N PHE A 39 -7.05 1.65 -13.16
CA PHE A 39 -5.92 2.21 -13.87
C PHE A 39 -5.52 1.40 -15.13
N ILE A 40 -6.48 0.71 -15.75
CA ILE A 40 -6.22 -0.10 -16.95
C ILE A 40 -5.60 0.72 -18.08
N GLY A 41 -4.58 0.15 -18.74
CA GLY A 41 -3.91 0.76 -19.90
C GLY A 41 -2.82 1.79 -19.57
N LEU A 42 -2.58 2.07 -18.29
CA LEU A 42 -1.55 3.00 -17.83
C LEU A 42 -0.17 2.33 -17.65
N SER A 43 0.30 1.65 -18.70
CA SER A 43 1.53 0.86 -18.64
C SER A 43 2.78 1.67 -18.32
N ASN A 44 2.82 2.96 -18.66
CA ASN A 44 3.97 3.84 -18.43
C ASN A 44 3.93 4.56 -17.08
N LEU A 45 2.88 4.38 -16.29
CA LEU A 45 2.73 5.08 -15.02
C LEU A 45 3.81 4.61 -14.03
N THR A 46 4.53 5.57 -13.47
CA THR A 46 5.60 5.37 -12.50
C THR A 46 5.27 5.91 -11.12
N ILE A 47 4.42 6.94 -11.02
CA ILE A 47 4.06 7.58 -9.76
C ILE A 47 2.54 7.79 -9.67
N LEU A 48 1.95 7.32 -8.57
CA LEU A 48 0.53 7.49 -8.29
C LEU A 48 0.31 8.09 -6.90
N TYR A 49 -0.30 9.28 -6.87
CA TYR A 49 -0.65 9.97 -5.63
C TYR A 49 -2.14 9.81 -5.33
N LEU A 50 -2.45 9.12 -4.23
CA LEU A 50 -3.81 8.88 -3.72
C LEU A 50 -3.94 9.29 -2.24
N TYR A 51 -2.92 9.94 -1.68
CA TYR A 51 -2.92 10.36 -0.28
C TYR A 51 -3.98 11.44 -0.01
N LYS A 52 -4.37 11.62 1.25
CA LYS A 52 -5.44 12.57 1.65
C LYS A 52 -6.74 12.34 0.86
N ASN A 53 -7.16 11.08 0.77
CA ASN A 53 -8.47 10.69 0.26
C ASN A 53 -9.32 10.10 1.40
N ARG A 54 -10.38 9.38 1.07
CA ARG A 54 -11.26 8.71 2.02
C ARG A 54 -11.28 7.20 1.77
N LEU A 55 -10.18 6.65 1.24
CA LEU A 55 -10.11 5.24 0.85
C LEU A 55 -10.33 4.38 2.09
N VAL A 56 -11.39 3.57 2.06
CA VAL A 56 -11.69 2.57 3.09
C VAL A 56 -11.36 1.15 2.61
N SER A 57 -11.25 0.95 1.30
CA SER A 57 -10.91 -0.35 0.70
C SER A 57 -10.26 -0.18 -0.67
N ILE A 58 -9.32 -1.06 -0.97
CA ILE A 58 -8.76 -1.25 -2.32
C ILE A 58 -9.12 -2.66 -2.74
N ALA A 59 -9.76 -2.81 -3.91
CA ALA A 59 -10.06 -4.13 -4.44
C ALA A 59 -8.79 -4.82 -4.97
N PRO A 60 -8.67 -6.15 -4.85
CA PRO A 60 -7.66 -6.91 -5.57
C PRO A 60 -7.68 -6.56 -7.06
N GLY A 61 -6.50 -6.40 -7.66
CA GLY A 61 -6.36 -6.01 -9.06
C GLY A 61 -6.64 -4.53 -9.38
N ALA A 62 -6.84 -3.66 -8.38
CA ALA A 62 -6.93 -2.22 -8.61
C ALA A 62 -5.68 -1.65 -9.32
N PHE A 63 -4.50 -2.24 -9.04
CA PHE A 63 -3.21 -1.84 -9.61
C PHE A 63 -2.62 -2.82 -10.64
N ALA A 64 -3.37 -3.85 -11.07
CA ALA A 64 -2.85 -4.97 -11.87
C ALA A 64 -2.21 -4.57 -13.22
N HIS A 65 -2.54 -3.39 -13.74
CA HIS A 65 -2.08 -2.91 -15.05
C HIS A 65 -0.97 -1.84 -14.96
N LEU A 66 -0.24 -1.81 -13.84
CA LEU A 66 0.79 -0.81 -13.57
C LEU A 66 2.20 -1.45 -13.43
N PRO A 67 2.71 -2.16 -14.44
CA PRO A 67 3.98 -2.91 -14.33
C PRO A 67 5.21 -2.02 -14.11
N ASN A 68 5.09 -0.72 -14.41
CA ASN A 68 6.16 0.26 -14.24
C ASN A 68 6.00 1.14 -12.99
N LEU A 69 5.01 0.88 -12.14
CA LEU A 69 4.78 1.68 -10.94
C LEU A 69 5.96 1.55 -9.98
N LYS A 70 6.55 2.68 -9.63
CA LYS A 70 7.67 2.77 -8.69
C LYS A 70 7.26 3.34 -7.34
N GLN A 71 6.27 4.22 -7.34
CA GLN A 71 5.89 4.99 -6.16
C GLN A 71 4.38 5.05 -6.01
N LEU A 72 3.91 4.62 -4.85
CA LEU A 72 2.50 4.62 -4.52
C LEU A 72 2.28 5.31 -3.17
N TYR A 73 1.52 6.41 -3.21
CA TYR A 73 1.21 7.21 -2.04
C TYR A 73 -0.24 7.00 -1.63
N LEU A 74 -0.45 6.28 -0.53
CA LEU A 74 -1.77 5.95 0.04
C LEU A 74 -1.94 6.46 1.48
N HIS A 75 -0.96 7.20 2.00
CA HIS A 75 -1.00 7.75 3.35
C HIS A 75 -2.16 8.72 3.57
N GLU A 76 -2.53 8.95 4.83
CA GLU A 76 -3.66 9.83 5.18
C GLU A 76 -4.98 9.40 4.49
N ASN A 77 -5.29 8.11 4.58
CA ASN A 77 -6.56 7.52 4.15
C ASN A 77 -7.25 6.85 5.35
N ARG A 78 -8.18 5.93 5.12
CA ARG A 78 -8.96 5.24 6.15
C ARG A 78 -8.92 3.72 5.98
N LEU A 79 -7.86 3.19 5.37
CA LEU A 79 -7.72 1.77 5.12
C LEU A 79 -7.56 1.03 6.44
N THR A 80 -8.35 -0.02 6.63
CA THR A 80 -8.28 -0.88 7.82
C THR A 80 -7.52 -2.18 7.57
N GLU A 81 -7.53 -2.68 6.35
CA GLU A 81 -6.87 -3.92 5.96
C GLU A 81 -6.31 -3.81 4.54
N ILE A 82 -5.28 -4.59 4.25
CA ILE A 82 -4.86 -4.87 2.87
C ILE A 82 -5.38 -6.27 2.51
N LYS A 83 -6.08 -6.38 1.38
CA LYS A 83 -6.61 -7.65 0.90
C LYS A 83 -5.54 -8.44 0.15
N PRO A 84 -5.65 -9.78 0.09
CA PRO A 84 -4.87 -10.60 -0.82
C PRO A 84 -4.84 -10.04 -2.24
N ALA A 85 -3.70 -10.16 -2.90
CA ALA A 85 -3.43 -9.65 -4.24
C ALA A 85 -3.69 -8.15 -4.48
N THR A 86 -3.76 -7.32 -3.43
CA THR A 86 -3.95 -5.86 -3.59
C THR A 86 -2.79 -5.22 -4.36
N PHE A 87 -1.54 -5.57 -4.02
CA PHE A 87 -0.34 -5.01 -4.65
C PHE A 87 0.37 -5.99 -5.57
N SER A 88 -0.22 -7.16 -5.86
CA SER A 88 0.45 -8.19 -6.66
C SER A 88 0.89 -7.68 -8.04
N ASN A 89 2.01 -8.23 -8.51
CA ASN A 89 2.60 -7.94 -9.82
C ASN A 89 2.98 -6.47 -10.03
N LEU A 90 3.55 -5.85 -8.99
CA LEU A 90 4.20 -4.53 -9.06
C LEU A 90 5.73 -4.67 -8.92
N PRO A 91 6.43 -5.29 -9.89
CA PRO A 91 7.83 -5.71 -9.74
C PRO A 91 8.81 -4.55 -9.63
N LYS A 92 8.40 -3.32 -9.99
CA LYS A 92 9.22 -2.12 -9.91
C LYS A 92 8.88 -1.23 -8.71
N LEU A 93 7.97 -1.66 -7.82
CA LEU A 93 7.56 -0.85 -6.69
C LEU A 93 8.72 -0.70 -5.70
N GLU A 94 9.20 0.53 -5.54
CA GLU A 94 10.31 0.90 -4.68
C GLU A 94 9.80 1.59 -3.41
N ARG A 95 8.74 2.40 -3.54
CA ARG A 95 8.23 3.25 -2.45
C ARG A 95 6.73 3.08 -2.25
N LEU A 96 6.35 2.63 -1.06
CA LEU A 96 4.96 2.47 -0.65
C LEU A 96 4.71 3.23 0.65
N PHE A 97 3.82 4.22 0.60
CA PHE A 97 3.48 5.05 1.73
C PHE A 97 2.06 4.75 2.20
N LEU A 98 1.91 4.13 3.37
CA LEU A 98 0.65 3.71 3.97
C LEU A 98 0.44 4.31 5.37
N GLN A 99 1.35 5.18 5.83
CA GLN A 99 1.26 5.81 7.14
C GLN A 99 -0.01 6.64 7.32
N ASN A 100 -0.44 6.86 8.56
CA ASN A 100 -1.70 7.57 8.87
C ASN A 100 -2.92 6.91 8.20
N ASN A 101 -3.03 5.60 8.33
CA ASN A 101 -4.23 4.82 8.02
C ASN A 101 -4.71 4.14 9.31
N ARG A 102 -5.48 3.05 9.21
CA ARG A 102 -5.98 2.26 10.35
C ARG A 102 -5.67 0.77 10.13
N LEU A 103 -4.59 0.49 9.40
CA LEU A 103 -4.21 -0.87 9.02
C LEU A 103 -3.91 -1.68 10.26
N HIS A 104 -4.54 -2.83 10.40
CA HIS A 104 -4.22 -3.80 11.46
C HIS A 104 -3.63 -5.10 10.92
N ARG A 105 -3.88 -5.44 9.65
CA ARG A 105 -3.33 -6.64 8.99
C ARG A 105 -2.75 -6.32 7.62
N ILE A 106 -1.65 -7.01 7.31
CA ILE A 106 -0.94 -6.91 6.03
C ILE A 106 -0.51 -8.34 5.63
N PRO A 107 -1.34 -9.07 4.86
CA PRO A 107 -1.04 -10.46 4.53
C PRO A 107 0.05 -10.55 3.46
N ALA A 108 0.86 -11.62 3.51
CA ALA A 108 1.98 -11.85 2.59
C ALA A 108 1.53 -11.93 1.12
N ASP A 109 0.39 -12.57 0.88
CA ASP A 109 -0.20 -12.77 -0.45
C ASP A 109 -0.73 -11.47 -1.10
N ALA A 110 -0.75 -10.35 -0.37
CA ALA A 110 -0.97 -9.03 -0.96
C ALA A 110 0.23 -8.51 -1.75
N PHE A 111 1.43 -9.09 -1.53
CA PHE A 111 2.73 -8.60 -2.02
C PHE A 111 3.45 -9.58 -2.96
N GLU A 112 2.72 -10.48 -3.61
CA GLU A 112 3.27 -11.41 -4.59
C GLU A 112 3.92 -10.65 -5.79
N ASN A 113 5.16 -10.99 -6.12
CA ASN A 113 5.93 -10.33 -7.21
C ASN A 113 6.02 -8.81 -7.08
N VAL A 114 6.10 -8.29 -5.85
CA VAL A 114 6.28 -6.86 -5.58
C VAL A 114 7.76 -6.53 -5.47
N GLY A 115 8.14 -5.40 -6.07
CA GLY A 115 9.51 -4.90 -6.18
C GLY A 115 10.24 -4.74 -4.84
N PRO A 116 11.49 -4.24 -4.86
CA PRO A 116 12.39 -4.31 -3.70
C PRO A 116 11.81 -3.61 -2.46
N MET A 117 10.85 -2.68 -2.62
CA MET A 117 10.25 -1.91 -1.53
C MET A 117 11.31 -1.26 -0.62
N THR A 118 12.27 -0.55 -1.21
CA THR A 118 13.35 0.12 -0.46
C THR A 118 12.85 1.14 0.55
N ARG A 119 11.61 1.63 0.41
CA ARG A 119 10.93 2.46 1.41
C ARG A 119 9.49 2.03 1.59
N LEU A 120 9.16 1.61 2.80
CA LEU A 120 7.81 1.21 3.20
C LEU A 120 7.44 1.98 4.47
N ARG A 121 6.46 2.87 4.41
CA ARG A 121 6.02 3.64 5.59
C ARG A 121 4.70 3.10 6.11
N LEU A 122 4.70 2.63 7.35
CA LEU A 122 3.55 2.00 8.01
C LEU A 122 3.20 2.61 9.37
N ASP A 123 3.93 3.63 9.82
CA ASP A 123 3.70 4.33 11.07
C ASP A 123 2.29 4.93 11.16
N SER A 124 1.83 5.16 12.39
CA SER A 124 0.49 5.69 12.64
C SER A 124 -0.60 4.82 11.98
N ASN A 125 -0.48 3.51 12.19
CA ASN A 125 -1.49 2.49 11.90
C ASN A 125 -1.78 1.68 13.17
N ALA A 126 -2.69 0.71 13.08
CA ALA A 126 -3.13 -0.15 14.18
C ALA A 126 -2.59 -1.58 14.07
N LEU A 127 -1.32 -1.74 13.67
CA LEU A 127 -0.75 -3.03 13.27
C LEU A 127 -0.84 -4.07 14.40
N VAL A 128 -1.43 -5.21 14.08
CA VAL A 128 -1.36 -6.41 14.91
C VAL A 128 -0.16 -7.22 14.43
N CYS A 129 0.84 -7.36 15.29
CA CYS A 129 2.07 -8.08 15.04
C CYS A 129 1.95 -9.53 15.52
N ASP A 130 1.07 -10.29 14.87
CA ASP A 130 0.93 -11.72 15.01
C ASP A 130 1.57 -12.46 13.82
N CYS A 131 1.29 -13.76 13.69
CA CYS A 131 1.82 -14.61 12.63
C CYS A 131 1.51 -14.13 11.21
N ASP A 132 0.43 -13.37 11.02
CA ASP A 132 0.08 -12.83 9.70
C ASP A 132 1.05 -11.71 9.27
N LEU A 133 1.78 -11.10 10.21
CA LEU A 133 2.76 -10.05 9.94
C LEU A 133 4.22 -10.56 9.96
N LEU A 134 4.46 -11.81 10.38
CA LEU A 134 5.81 -12.39 10.52
C LEU A 134 6.63 -12.26 9.23
N TRP A 135 6.03 -12.56 8.08
CA TRP A 135 6.68 -12.47 6.76
C TRP A 135 7.33 -11.09 6.51
N LEU A 136 6.70 -10.01 7.01
CA LEU A 136 7.17 -8.66 6.80
C LEU A 136 8.41 -8.38 7.65
N VAL A 137 8.41 -8.86 8.89
CA VAL A 137 9.58 -8.76 9.77
C VAL A 137 10.76 -9.54 9.19
N GLU A 138 10.53 -10.76 8.71
CA GLU A 138 11.57 -11.57 8.04
C GLU A 138 12.10 -10.87 6.78
N ARG A 139 11.21 -10.40 5.91
CA ARG A 139 11.59 -9.66 4.70
C ARG A 139 12.42 -8.42 5.00
N LEU A 140 12.06 -7.64 6.00
CA LEU A 140 12.78 -6.41 6.38
C LEU A 140 14.18 -6.72 6.91
N ARG A 141 14.40 -7.90 7.47
CA ARG A 141 15.71 -8.37 7.92
C ARG A 141 16.61 -8.76 6.74
N GLU A 142 16.06 -9.47 5.75
CA GLU A 142 16.79 -9.90 4.55
C GLU A 142 17.03 -8.74 3.57
N THR A 143 16.03 -7.89 3.40
CA THR A 143 16.03 -6.75 2.48
C THR A 143 15.63 -5.48 3.24
N PRO A 144 16.60 -4.76 3.84
CA PRO A 144 16.30 -3.57 4.62
C PRO A 144 15.56 -2.51 3.81
N SER A 145 14.40 -2.11 4.31
CA SER A 145 13.63 -0.98 3.82
C SER A 145 13.72 0.18 4.80
N GLU A 146 13.73 1.43 4.31
CA GLU A 146 13.45 2.58 5.16
C GLU A 146 11.98 2.49 5.61
N THR A 147 11.78 2.02 6.84
CA THR A 147 10.47 1.83 7.45
C THR A 147 10.46 2.30 8.90
N ALA A 148 9.27 2.71 9.33
CA ALA A 148 8.95 2.99 10.73
C ALA A 148 7.54 2.45 10.95
N ALA A 149 7.37 1.57 11.94
CA ALA A 149 6.07 1.11 12.40
C ALA A 149 6.22 0.48 13.78
N VAL A 150 5.22 0.68 14.61
CA VAL A 150 5.12 0.03 15.92
C VAL A 150 3.86 -0.82 15.97
N CYS A 151 3.95 -1.92 16.69
CA CYS A 151 2.82 -2.79 16.95
C CYS A 151 1.83 -2.11 17.91
N GLN A 152 0.54 -2.34 17.68
CA GLN A 152 -0.57 -1.93 18.56
C GLN A 152 -1.27 -3.14 19.20
N GLY A 153 -0.87 -4.34 18.82
CA GLY A 153 -1.34 -5.60 19.39
C GLY A 153 -0.52 -6.77 18.85
N PRO A 154 -0.64 -7.97 19.45
CA PRO A 154 -1.27 -8.23 20.75
C PRO A 154 -0.51 -7.52 21.90
N ALA A 155 -1.02 -7.59 23.13
CA ALA A 155 -0.54 -6.79 24.27
C ALA A 155 0.98 -6.95 24.54
N GLU A 156 1.54 -8.13 24.29
CA GLU A 156 2.96 -8.44 24.45
C GLU A 156 3.85 -7.77 23.39
N MET A 157 3.23 -7.36 22.28
CA MET A 157 3.89 -6.71 21.15
C MET A 157 3.70 -5.21 21.16
N GLU A 158 2.73 -4.68 21.91
CA GLU A 158 2.38 -3.26 21.88
C GLU A 158 3.59 -2.35 22.11
N GLY A 159 3.79 -1.38 21.21
CA GLY A 159 4.90 -0.44 21.24
C GLY A 159 6.23 -0.95 20.68
N LYS A 160 6.39 -2.26 20.41
CA LYS A 160 7.60 -2.79 19.77
C LYS A 160 7.68 -2.31 18.32
N SER A 161 8.90 -1.98 17.87
CA SER A 161 9.16 -1.62 16.47
C SER A 161 9.30 -2.88 15.61
N ILE A 162 8.64 -2.92 14.46
CA ILE A 162 8.72 -4.08 13.53
C ILE A 162 10.14 -4.28 12.97
N THR A 163 10.99 -3.25 13.02
CA THR A 163 12.39 -3.31 12.56
C THR A 163 13.37 -3.83 13.60
N SER A 164 12.98 -3.85 14.88
CA SER A 164 13.81 -4.37 15.97
C SER A 164 13.46 -5.80 16.37
N MET A 165 12.37 -6.34 15.83
CA MET A 165 11.87 -7.68 16.15
C MET A 165 12.52 -8.75 15.25
N SER A 166 12.46 -10.00 15.70
CA SER A 166 12.81 -11.20 14.93
C SER A 166 11.65 -12.19 14.88
N ALA A 167 11.81 -13.27 14.12
CA ALA A 167 10.83 -14.36 14.09
C ALA A 167 10.61 -14.99 15.48
N ASP A 168 11.63 -15.01 16.34
CA ASP A 168 11.55 -15.60 17.68
C ASP A 168 10.62 -14.82 18.63
N ASP A 169 10.33 -13.55 18.32
CA ASP A 169 9.35 -12.76 19.07
C ASP A 169 7.92 -13.28 18.83
N PHE A 170 7.65 -13.93 17.68
CA PHE A 170 6.33 -14.41 17.29
C PHE A 170 6.10 -15.84 17.77
N HIS A 171 4.89 -16.11 18.28
CA HIS A 171 4.46 -17.45 18.69
C HIS A 171 3.50 -18.03 17.65
N CYS A 172 4.11 -18.55 16.58
CA CYS A 172 3.51 -19.32 15.50
C CYS A 172 3.93 -20.80 15.67
#